data_AF-A0A924NCG0-F1
#
_entry.id   AF-A0A924NCG0-F1
#
_cell.length_a   1.000
_cell.length_b   1.000
_cell.length_c   1.000
_cell.angle_alpha   90.00
_cell.angle_beta   90.00
_cell.angle_gamma   90.00
#
_symmetry.space_group_name_H-M   'P 1'
#
loop_
_entity.id
_entity.type
_entity.pdbx_description
1 polymer ?
#
loop_
_entity_poly.entity_id
_entity_poly.type
_entity_poly.pdbx_seq_one_letter_code
_entity_poly.pdbx_strand_id
1 'polypeptide(L)'
;MAATDTGGPYLVQVTPHESDRRVDITVDGKPFTSYIWPRNQKKPVLYPITSGNGTVVTRGFPLQPRGGERVDHPHHAGLWFNYGDVDGLDFWNNSDSIKASAAPKYGTIVHRAIKATHSGGGEGTLDVTEEWVTSRNTPLLKEDTHYIFRARNGVRTIDRITTLTALDSTVHFNDNKEGVLGMRVARQLEQPSMTPEKDTDASGR
;
A
#
# COMPACT_ATOMS: atom_id res chain seq x y z
N MET A 1 -2.21 -36.58 -6.19
CA MET A 1 -1.69 -36.37 -7.56
C MET A 1 -1.68 -34.87 -7.82
N ALA A 2 -0.50 -34.25 -7.86
CA ALA A 2 -0.39 -32.86 -8.27
C ALA A 2 -0.65 -32.80 -9.78
N ALA A 3 -1.72 -32.11 -10.18
CA ALA A 3 -1.95 -31.82 -11.58
C ALA A 3 -0.75 -31.02 -12.09
N THR A 4 -0.06 -31.56 -13.09
CA THR A 4 0.91 -30.81 -13.89
C THR A 4 0.13 -29.75 -14.65
N ASP A 5 0.19 -28.52 -14.16
CA ASP A 5 -0.35 -27.33 -14.83
C ASP A 5 0.41 -27.15 -16.15
N THR A 6 -0.20 -27.58 -17.25
CA THR A 6 0.27 -27.34 -18.62
C THR A 6 -0.30 -26.02 -19.18
N GLY A 7 -0.86 -25.16 -18.33
CA GLY A 7 -1.39 -23.86 -18.71
C GLY A 7 -0.27 -22.89 -19.12
N GLY A 8 -0.54 -22.07 -20.14
CA GLY A 8 0.34 -20.96 -20.49
C GLY A 8 0.56 -20.00 -19.31
N PRO A 9 1.45 -19.00 -19.45
CA PRO A 9 1.73 -18.08 -18.37
C PRO A 9 0.46 -17.34 -17.93
N TYR A 10 0.22 -17.27 -16.62
CA TYR A 10 -0.89 -16.55 -16.00
C TYR A 10 -1.00 -15.13 -16.55
N LEU A 11 -2.15 -14.72 -17.07
CA LEU A 11 -2.32 -13.36 -17.60
C LEU A 11 -2.43 -12.38 -16.44
N VAL A 12 -1.48 -11.45 -16.31
CA VAL A 12 -1.53 -10.36 -15.35
C VAL A 12 -2.01 -9.10 -16.05
N GLN A 13 -3.16 -8.57 -15.62
CA GLN A 13 -3.73 -7.34 -16.17
C GLN A 13 -3.54 -6.19 -15.20
N VAL A 14 -3.11 -5.04 -15.71
CA VAL A 14 -2.90 -3.80 -14.96
C VAL A 14 -3.79 -2.73 -15.61
N THR A 15 -4.86 -2.34 -14.92
CA THR A 15 -5.94 -1.51 -15.48
C THR A 15 -6.08 -0.21 -14.67
N PRO A 16 -5.74 0.96 -15.24
CA PRO A 16 -5.88 2.23 -14.55
C PRO A 16 -7.33 2.72 -14.52
N HIS A 17 -7.75 3.24 -13.37
CA HIS A 17 -9.02 3.92 -13.15
C HIS A 17 -8.76 5.22 -12.37
N GLU A 18 -8.15 6.21 -13.02
CA GLU A 18 -7.66 7.42 -12.37
C GLU A 18 -8.77 8.27 -11.71
N SER A 19 -9.97 8.30 -12.29
CA SER A 19 -11.15 8.96 -11.68
C SER A 19 -11.46 8.41 -10.30
N ASP A 20 -11.21 7.12 -10.11
CA ASP A 20 -11.48 6.37 -8.90
C ASP A 20 -10.24 6.27 -8.01
N ARG A 21 -9.12 6.88 -8.44
CA ARG A 21 -7.83 6.90 -7.74
C ARG A 21 -7.29 5.50 -7.45
N ARG A 22 -7.37 4.62 -8.46
CA ARG A 22 -6.94 3.23 -8.37
C ARG A 22 -6.34 2.71 -9.67
N VAL A 23 -5.44 1.74 -9.57
CA VAL A 23 -5.04 0.85 -10.66
C VAL A 23 -5.29 -0.57 -10.18
N ASP A 24 -6.09 -1.33 -10.91
CA ASP A 24 -6.42 -2.71 -10.57
C ASP A 24 -5.42 -3.68 -11.18
N ILE A 25 -4.97 -4.63 -10.37
CA ILE A 25 -4.14 -5.75 -10.78
C ILE A 25 -4.96 -7.03 -10.62
N THR A 26 -5.18 -7.71 -11.74
CA THR A 26 -5.84 -9.02 -11.77
C THR A 26 -4.91 -10.07 -12.36
N VAL A 27 -5.19 -11.34 -12.04
CA VAL A 27 -4.53 -12.47 -12.66
C VAL A 27 -5.56 -13.48 -13.12
N ASP A 28 -5.57 -13.78 -14.41
CA ASP A 28 -6.62 -14.56 -15.10
C ASP A 28 -8.02 -14.04 -14.74
N GLY A 29 -8.18 -12.71 -14.73
CA GLY A 29 -9.42 -12.02 -14.37
C GLY A 29 -9.79 -12.05 -12.89
N LYS A 30 -9.02 -12.74 -12.03
CA LYS A 30 -9.27 -12.77 -10.57
C LYS A 30 -8.51 -11.65 -9.86
N PRO A 31 -9.07 -11.02 -8.82
CA PRO A 31 -8.38 -9.97 -8.07
C PRO A 31 -7.04 -10.44 -7.49
N PHE A 32 -6.00 -9.61 -7.65
CA PHE A 32 -4.73 -9.77 -6.94
C PHE A 32 -4.54 -8.62 -5.94
N THR A 33 -4.50 -7.38 -6.42
CA THR A 33 -4.45 -6.17 -5.57
C THR A 33 -4.84 -4.95 -6.39
N SER A 34 -5.01 -3.80 -5.74
CA SER A 34 -5.05 -2.51 -6.43
C SER A 34 -4.03 -1.55 -5.82
N TYR A 35 -3.38 -0.72 -6.63
CA TYR A 35 -2.68 0.47 -6.15
C TYR A 35 -3.70 1.59 -6.00
N ILE A 36 -3.86 2.14 -4.79
CA ILE A 36 -4.90 3.14 -4.49
C ILE A 36 -4.30 4.37 -3.82
N TRP A 37 -4.86 5.55 -4.10
CA TRP A 37 -4.44 6.83 -3.50
C TRP A 37 -5.66 7.71 -3.11
N PRO A 38 -6.55 7.21 -2.24
CA PRO A 38 -7.75 7.94 -1.86
C PRO A 38 -7.37 9.18 -1.02
N ARG A 39 -8.23 10.22 -1.06
CA ARG A 39 -7.95 11.52 -0.40
C ARG A 39 -7.77 11.42 1.12
N ASN A 40 -8.39 10.41 1.72
CA ASN A 40 -8.38 10.17 3.17
C ASN A 40 -7.17 9.33 3.64
N GLN A 41 -6.29 8.94 2.72
CA GLN A 41 -5.02 8.28 3.04
C GLN A 41 -3.86 9.25 2.77
N LYS A 42 -2.86 9.24 3.65
CA LYS A 42 -1.69 10.14 3.57
C LYS A 42 -0.51 9.56 2.78
N LYS A 43 -0.77 8.47 2.05
CA LYS A 43 0.18 7.74 1.20
C LYS A 43 -0.57 6.78 0.28
N PRO A 44 -0.09 6.52 -0.95
CA PRO A 44 -0.61 5.41 -1.75
C PRO A 44 -0.28 4.06 -1.13
N VAL A 45 -1.15 3.07 -1.33
CA VAL A 45 -0.99 1.72 -0.80
C VAL A 45 -1.43 0.67 -1.81
N LEU A 46 -0.92 -0.55 -1.67
CA LEU A 46 -1.49 -1.72 -2.35
C LEU A 46 -2.54 -2.38 -1.44
N TYR A 47 -3.80 -2.43 -1.89
CA TYR A 47 -4.92 -2.92 -1.11
C TYR A 47 -6.14 -3.33 -1.99
N PRO A 48 -6.92 -4.38 -1.61
CA PRO A 48 -6.51 -5.45 -0.72
C PRO A 48 -5.58 -6.42 -1.44
N ILE A 49 -4.60 -7.01 -0.75
CA ILE A 49 -3.76 -8.07 -1.33
C ILE A 49 -4.44 -9.41 -1.13
N THR A 50 -4.58 -10.17 -2.22
CA THR A 50 -5.22 -11.50 -2.25
C THR A 50 -4.23 -12.55 -2.75
N SER A 51 -4.17 -13.69 -2.06
CA SER A 51 -3.30 -14.81 -2.44
C SER A 51 -3.85 -15.58 -3.67
N GLY A 52 -3.07 -16.54 -4.19
CA GLY A 52 -3.45 -17.32 -5.38
C GLY A 52 -4.73 -18.16 -5.22
N ASN A 53 -5.11 -18.50 -3.97
CA ASN A 53 -6.34 -19.25 -3.69
C ASN A 53 -7.54 -18.34 -3.34
N GLY A 54 -7.39 -17.02 -3.43
CA GLY A 54 -8.46 -16.06 -3.13
C GLY A 54 -8.52 -15.59 -1.68
N THR A 55 -7.59 -16.00 -0.81
CA THR A 55 -7.56 -15.54 0.58
C THR A 55 -7.05 -14.09 0.65
N VAL A 56 -7.80 -13.20 1.30
CA VAL A 56 -7.35 -11.82 1.53
C VAL A 56 -6.30 -11.81 2.64
N VAL A 57 -5.14 -11.23 2.35
CA VAL A 57 -3.97 -11.17 3.23
C VAL A 57 -3.95 -9.91 4.08
N THR A 58 -4.44 -8.78 3.55
CA THR A 58 -4.42 -7.48 4.23
C THR A 58 -5.65 -7.24 5.09
N ARG A 59 -5.46 -6.61 6.26
CA ARG A 59 -6.53 -6.16 7.16
C ARG A 59 -7.46 -5.18 6.45
N GLY A 60 -8.77 -5.31 6.68
CA GLY A 60 -9.81 -4.43 6.18
C GLY A 60 -9.75 -2.99 6.72
N PHE A 61 -9.66 -2.81 8.04
CA PHE A 61 -9.58 -1.47 8.65
C PHE A 61 -8.32 -0.69 8.22
N PRO A 62 -8.44 0.60 7.84
CA PRO A 62 -9.66 1.44 7.84
C PRO A 62 -10.42 1.46 6.50
N LEU A 63 -9.91 0.83 5.44
CA LEU A 63 -10.41 1.01 4.07
C LEU A 63 -11.70 0.25 3.79
N GLN A 64 -11.80 -0.98 4.30
CA GLN A 64 -13.00 -1.82 4.21
C GLN A 64 -13.09 -2.68 5.46
N PRO A 65 -13.48 -2.11 6.61
CA PRO A 65 -13.53 -2.81 7.89
C PRO A 65 -14.35 -4.10 7.82
N ARG A 66 -13.84 -5.17 8.44
CA ARG A 66 -14.51 -6.48 8.54
C ARG A 66 -14.64 -6.84 10.01
N GLY A 67 -15.62 -7.67 10.37
CA GLY A 67 -15.82 -8.02 11.78
C GLY A 67 -14.67 -8.80 12.40
N GLY A 68 -14.38 -8.51 13.67
CA GLY A 68 -13.27 -9.11 14.42
C GLY A 68 -11.89 -8.56 14.06
N GLU A 69 -11.81 -7.44 13.34
CA GLU A 69 -10.54 -6.76 13.05
C GLU A 69 -10.34 -5.59 14.03
N ARG A 70 -9.10 -5.39 14.48
CA ARG A 70 -8.77 -4.24 15.33
C ARG A 70 -8.98 -2.92 14.59
N VAL A 71 -9.55 -1.95 15.30
CA VAL A 71 -9.73 -0.55 14.84
C VAL A 71 -8.58 0.38 15.28
N ASP A 72 -7.40 -0.18 15.48
CA ASP A 72 -6.19 0.53 15.88
C ASP A 72 -5.35 0.97 14.67
N HIS A 73 -4.51 2.00 14.89
CA HIS A 73 -3.52 2.47 13.92
C HIS A 73 -4.10 2.65 12.50
N PRO A 74 -5.02 3.62 12.28
CA PRO A 74 -5.65 3.82 10.98
C PRO A 74 -4.64 4.17 9.86
N HIS A 75 -3.42 4.57 10.20
CA HIS A 75 -2.35 4.78 9.22
C HIS A 75 -1.71 3.48 8.70
N HIS A 76 -1.95 2.33 9.35
CA HIS A 76 -1.50 1.00 8.89
C HIS A 76 -2.56 0.35 7.98
N ALA A 77 -2.45 0.60 6.67
CA ALA A 77 -3.41 0.14 5.67
C ALA A 77 -2.69 -0.50 4.47
N GLY A 78 -3.09 -1.71 4.11
CA GLY A 78 -2.52 -2.42 2.95
C GLY A 78 -1.02 -2.72 3.09
N LEU A 79 -0.32 -2.69 1.95
CA LEU A 79 1.15 -2.66 1.84
C LEU A 79 1.57 -1.25 1.41
N TRP A 80 2.48 -0.64 2.13
CA TRP A 80 2.90 0.75 1.94
C TRP A 80 4.41 0.93 2.07
N PHE A 81 4.89 2.07 1.60
CA PHE A 81 6.25 2.56 1.80
C PHE A 81 6.18 4.01 2.28
N ASN A 82 6.90 4.32 3.34
CA ASN A 82 7.05 5.66 3.92
C ASN A 82 8.22 5.66 4.91
N TYR A 83 8.34 6.65 5.79
CA TYR A 83 9.36 6.64 6.84
C TYR A 83 8.92 7.46 8.07
N GLY A 84 9.52 7.21 9.23
CA GLY A 84 9.14 7.84 10.49
C GLY A 84 9.67 9.24 10.72
N ASP A 85 10.87 9.57 10.20
CA ASP A 85 11.49 10.88 10.37
C ASP A 85 12.27 11.28 9.11
N VAL A 86 11.66 12.18 8.33
CA VAL A 86 12.29 12.80 7.15
C VAL A 86 12.33 14.30 7.40
N ASP A 87 13.53 14.85 7.63
CA ASP A 87 13.75 16.25 8.05
C ASP A 87 12.89 16.67 9.27
N GLY A 88 12.70 15.76 10.23
CA GLY A 88 11.88 15.99 11.43
C GLY A 88 10.37 15.86 11.21
N LEU A 89 9.94 15.44 10.00
CA LEU A 89 8.53 15.17 9.68
C LEU A 89 8.21 13.69 9.73
N ASP A 90 7.07 13.38 10.33
CA ASP A 90 6.55 12.01 10.42
C ASP A 90 5.64 11.69 9.21
N PHE A 91 6.09 10.77 8.34
CA PHE A 91 5.29 10.23 7.23
C PHE A 91 4.64 8.88 7.59
N TRP A 92 4.97 8.32 8.76
CA TRP A 92 4.52 7.01 9.22
C TRP A 92 3.14 7.08 9.88
N ASN A 93 3.02 7.90 10.92
CA ASN A 93 1.83 7.96 11.79
C ASN A 93 0.72 8.87 11.27
N ASN A 94 0.89 9.46 10.08
CA ASN A 94 -0.07 10.41 9.53
C ASN A 94 -1.35 9.73 9.03
N SER A 95 -2.51 10.29 9.37
CA SER A 95 -3.85 9.84 8.99
C SER A 95 -4.86 10.97 9.14
N ASP A 96 -6.08 10.78 8.65
CA ASP A 96 -7.18 11.74 8.83
C ASP A 96 -7.68 11.87 10.29
N SER A 97 -7.22 11.00 11.19
CA SER A 97 -7.49 11.13 12.63
C SER A 97 -6.56 12.14 13.34
N ILE A 98 -5.51 12.63 12.67
CA ILE A 98 -4.60 13.62 13.23
C ILE A 98 -5.30 14.98 13.34
N LYS A 99 -5.22 15.60 14.54
CA LYS A 99 -5.77 16.94 14.77
C LYS A 99 -5.06 17.96 13.87
N ALA A 100 -5.81 18.91 13.31
CA ALA A 100 -5.26 19.95 12.44
C ALA A 100 -4.08 20.73 13.09
N SER A 101 -4.13 20.95 14.40
CA SER A 101 -3.05 21.62 15.15
C SER A 101 -1.73 20.84 15.19
N ALA A 102 -1.76 19.52 14.95
CA ALA A 102 -0.59 18.66 14.90
C ALA A 102 -0.05 18.47 13.48
N ALA A 103 -0.81 18.87 12.44
CA ALA A 103 -0.44 18.72 11.03
C ALA A 103 0.99 19.21 10.69
N PRO A 104 1.52 20.31 11.27
CA PRO A 104 2.88 20.76 11.00
C PRO A 104 4.00 19.75 11.28
N LYS A 105 3.73 18.71 12.09
CA LYS A 105 4.70 17.65 12.43
C LYS A 105 4.74 16.50 11.42
N TYR A 106 3.85 16.50 10.43
CA TYR A 106 3.65 15.37 9.54
C TYR A 106 3.91 15.74 8.07
N GLY A 107 4.35 14.74 7.33
CA GLY A 107 4.44 14.75 5.88
C GLY A 107 3.35 13.89 5.22
N THR A 108 3.16 14.05 3.91
CA THR A 108 2.22 13.25 3.10
C THR A 108 2.92 12.79 1.83
N ILE A 109 2.71 11.53 1.44
CA ILE A 109 3.14 11.03 0.12
C ILE A 109 1.95 11.16 -0.82
N VAL A 110 2.13 11.93 -1.89
CA VAL A 110 1.05 12.27 -2.82
C VAL A 110 1.34 11.63 -4.17
N HIS A 111 0.42 10.77 -4.63
CA HIS A 111 0.44 10.29 -6.01
C HIS A 111 0.35 11.47 -6.99
N ARG A 112 1.27 11.52 -7.95
CA ARG A 112 1.32 12.57 -8.98
C ARG A 112 0.91 12.05 -10.34
N ALA A 113 1.38 10.88 -10.74
CA ALA A 113 1.09 10.34 -12.06
C ALA A 113 1.24 8.83 -12.14
N ILE A 114 0.43 8.21 -12.99
CA ILE A 114 0.74 6.92 -13.60
C ILE A 114 1.64 7.22 -14.80
N LYS A 115 2.85 6.65 -14.80
CA LYS A 115 3.85 6.82 -15.87
C LYS A 115 3.65 5.82 -16.98
N ALA A 116 3.37 4.56 -16.62
CA ALA A 116 3.09 3.48 -17.55
C ALA A 116 2.37 2.33 -16.86
N THR A 117 1.63 1.56 -17.65
CA THR A 117 1.02 0.29 -17.24
C THR A 117 1.26 -0.74 -18.32
N HIS A 118 1.67 -1.95 -17.95
CA HIS A 118 1.81 -3.06 -18.88
C HIS A 118 1.07 -4.30 -18.37
N SER A 119 0.24 -4.88 -19.22
CA SER A 119 -0.39 -6.19 -18.98
C SER A 119 0.32 -7.24 -19.81
N GLY A 120 0.56 -8.43 -19.25
CA GLY A 120 1.36 -9.45 -19.91
C GLY A 120 1.15 -10.86 -19.37
N GLY A 121 1.63 -11.84 -20.13
CA GLY A 121 1.68 -13.23 -19.69
C GLY A 121 2.81 -13.42 -18.68
N GLY A 122 2.46 -13.84 -17.46
CA GLY A 122 3.37 -14.13 -16.35
C GLY A 122 3.71 -12.91 -15.49
N GLU A 123 3.62 -11.71 -16.06
CA GLU A 123 3.99 -10.46 -15.42
C GLU A 123 3.14 -9.28 -15.91
N GLY A 124 2.82 -8.36 -15.01
CA GLY A 124 2.32 -7.03 -15.33
C GLY A 124 3.06 -5.97 -14.52
N THR A 125 3.20 -4.77 -15.06
CA THR A 125 3.97 -3.68 -14.43
C THR A 125 3.15 -2.40 -14.29
N LEU A 126 3.50 -1.63 -13.26
CA LEU A 126 2.96 -0.29 -13.00
C LEU A 126 4.10 0.64 -12.63
N ASP A 127 4.27 1.69 -13.41
CA ASP A 127 5.19 2.79 -13.11
C ASP A 127 4.40 3.99 -12.60
N VAL A 128 4.78 4.53 -11.45
CA VAL A 128 4.15 5.71 -10.85
C VAL A 128 5.19 6.71 -10.38
N THR A 129 4.76 7.97 -10.29
CA THR A 129 5.50 9.03 -9.62
C THR A 129 4.68 9.55 -8.44
N GLU A 130 5.34 9.70 -7.30
CA GLU A 130 4.83 10.35 -6.10
C GLU A 130 5.72 11.51 -5.68
N GLU A 131 5.20 12.37 -4.81
CA GLU A 131 5.99 13.39 -4.11
C GLU A 131 5.76 13.29 -2.60
N TRP A 132 6.86 13.41 -1.85
CA TRP A 132 6.81 13.52 -0.40
C TRP A 132 6.76 15.00 -0.08
N VAL A 133 5.64 15.44 0.50
CA VAL A 133 5.38 16.85 0.75
C VAL A 133 5.23 17.14 2.23
N THR A 134 5.60 18.36 2.64
CA THR A 134 5.29 18.88 3.97
C THR A 134 3.78 19.10 4.14
N SER A 135 3.35 19.37 5.37
CA SER A 135 1.97 19.81 5.67
C SER A 135 1.50 21.07 4.92
N ARG A 136 2.42 21.85 4.35
CA ARG A 136 2.13 23.02 3.50
C ARG A 136 2.13 22.68 2.00
N ASN A 137 2.18 21.39 1.65
CA ASN A 137 2.32 20.87 0.29
C ASN A 137 3.61 21.30 -0.43
N THR A 138 4.67 21.62 0.32
CA THR A 138 6.00 21.85 -0.25
C THR A 138 6.67 20.50 -0.52
N PRO A 139 7.07 20.19 -1.77
CA PRO A 139 7.78 18.95 -2.09
C PRO A 139 9.18 18.89 -1.46
N LEU A 140 9.56 17.71 -0.97
CA LEU A 140 10.89 17.41 -0.42
C LEU A 140 11.61 16.36 -1.29
N LEU A 141 10.89 15.27 -1.60
CA LEU A 141 11.36 14.18 -2.44
C LEU A 141 10.41 13.97 -3.60
N LYS A 142 10.98 13.66 -4.76
CA LYS A 142 10.29 12.93 -5.81
C LYS A 142 10.56 11.45 -5.64
N GLU A 143 9.51 10.66 -5.72
CA GLU A 143 9.57 9.20 -5.73
C GLU A 143 9.14 8.70 -7.10
N ASP A 144 9.96 7.86 -7.73
CA ASP A 144 9.53 7.06 -8.88
C ASP A 144 9.57 5.59 -8.48
N THR A 145 8.43 4.91 -8.65
CA THR A 145 8.27 3.51 -8.27
C THR A 145 7.87 2.66 -9.46
N HIS A 146 8.65 1.60 -9.68
CA HIS A 146 8.35 0.51 -10.60
C HIS A 146 7.83 -0.69 -9.81
N TYR A 147 6.57 -1.04 -10.03
CA TYR A 147 5.96 -2.25 -9.50
C TYR A 147 5.98 -3.37 -10.52
N ILE A 148 6.26 -4.58 -10.05
CA ILE A 148 6.17 -5.79 -10.85
C ILE A 148 5.29 -6.81 -10.16
N PHE A 149 4.23 -7.22 -10.83
CA PHE A 149 3.24 -8.18 -10.34
C PHE A 149 3.40 -9.50 -11.09
N ARG A 150 3.61 -10.60 -10.36
CA ARG A 150 3.76 -11.93 -10.95
C ARG A 150 2.87 -12.96 -10.29
N ALA A 151 2.57 -14.00 -11.05
CA ALA A 151 1.86 -15.17 -10.56
C ALA A 151 2.45 -16.46 -11.12
N ARG A 152 2.62 -17.46 -10.24
CA ARG A 152 3.10 -18.80 -10.62
C ARG A 152 2.62 -19.84 -9.63
N ASN A 153 1.91 -20.88 -10.09
CA ASN A 153 1.57 -22.08 -9.30
C ASN A 153 1.05 -21.75 -7.89
N GLY A 154 0.06 -20.86 -7.78
CA GLY A 154 -0.52 -20.43 -6.50
C GLY A 154 0.28 -19.38 -5.73
N VAL A 155 1.50 -19.05 -6.16
CA VAL A 155 2.33 -17.96 -5.61
C VAL A 155 2.00 -16.65 -6.29
N ARG A 156 1.96 -15.58 -5.50
CA ARG A 156 1.84 -14.19 -5.92
C ARG A 156 3.09 -13.44 -5.49
N THR A 157 3.66 -12.63 -6.38
CA THR A 157 4.83 -11.80 -6.07
C THR A 157 4.53 -10.35 -6.42
N ILE A 158 4.97 -9.45 -5.54
CA ILE A 158 4.95 -8.01 -5.74
C ILE A 158 6.38 -7.53 -5.50
N ASP A 159 7.05 -7.09 -6.55
CA ASP A 159 8.29 -6.34 -6.39
C ASP A 159 7.96 -4.85 -6.44
N ARG A 160 8.61 -4.09 -5.55
CA ARG A 160 8.57 -2.63 -5.53
C ARG A 160 10.00 -2.14 -5.62
N ILE A 161 10.32 -1.43 -6.70
CA ILE A 161 11.63 -0.81 -6.91
C ILE A 161 11.40 0.69 -6.91
N THR A 162 11.91 1.37 -5.88
CA THR A 162 11.65 2.79 -5.62
C THR A 162 12.95 3.58 -5.68
N THR A 163 12.94 4.69 -6.41
CA THR A 163 14.00 5.71 -6.40
C THR A 163 13.49 6.98 -5.72
N LEU A 164 14.18 7.42 -4.66
CA LEU A 164 13.90 8.69 -3.98
C LEU A 164 14.94 9.72 -4.44
N THR A 165 14.46 10.85 -4.96
CA THR A 165 15.28 11.96 -5.43
C THR A 165 14.97 13.20 -4.60
N ALA A 166 15.97 13.73 -3.91
CA ALA A 166 15.87 15.04 -3.25
C ALA A 166 15.71 16.15 -4.30
N LEU A 167 14.83 17.10 -4.03
CA LEU A 167 14.47 18.16 -4.98
C LEU A 167 15.34 19.40 -4.79
N ASP A 168 15.03 20.24 -3.80
CA ASP A 168 15.66 21.55 -3.64
C ASP A 168 16.82 21.57 -2.64
N SER A 169 16.86 20.61 -1.71
CA SER A 169 17.82 20.58 -0.61
C SER A 169 18.20 19.15 -0.24
N THR A 170 19.28 19.00 0.53
CA THR A 170 19.56 17.74 1.23
C THR A 170 18.34 17.35 2.07
N VAL A 171 18.00 16.06 2.02
CA VAL A 171 16.92 15.45 2.82
C VAL A 171 17.55 14.41 3.74
N HIS A 172 17.27 14.50 5.04
CA HIS A 172 17.78 13.60 6.06
C HIS A 172 16.72 12.57 6.45
N PHE A 173 17.10 11.30 6.43
CA PHE A 173 16.35 10.20 7.04
C PHE A 173 16.99 9.90 8.39
N ASN A 174 16.36 10.34 9.47
CA ASN A 174 16.92 10.18 10.81
C ASN A 174 16.49 8.84 11.43
N ASP A 175 17.33 8.30 12.32
CA ASP A 175 16.99 7.06 13.04
C ASP A 175 15.67 7.19 13.80
N ASN A 176 14.77 6.25 13.55
CA ASN A 176 13.46 6.16 14.18
C ASN A 176 13.13 4.67 14.45
N LYS A 177 12.18 4.41 15.36
CA LYS A 177 11.61 3.08 15.57
C LYS A 177 10.80 2.56 14.37
N GLU A 178 10.35 3.45 13.49
CA GLU A 178 9.57 3.10 12.31
C GLU A 178 10.46 2.73 11.11
N GLY A 179 10.00 1.78 10.29
CA GLY A 179 10.73 1.29 9.11
C GLY A 179 10.32 1.99 7.81
N VAL A 180 10.71 1.37 6.68
CA VAL A 180 10.39 1.87 5.32
C VAL A 180 9.18 1.19 4.69
N LEU A 181 9.19 -0.14 4.60
CA LEU A 181 8.14 -0.95 3.99
C LEU A 181 7.30 -1.60 5.09
N GLY A 182 5.99 -1.39 5.06
CA GLY A 182 5.07 -1.96 6.04
C GLY A 182 3.87 -2.62 5.37
N MET A 183 3.37 -3.68 5.99
CA MET A 183 2.12 -4.34 5.59
C MET A 183 1.28 -4.65 6.81
N ARG A 184 -0.02 -4.33 6.76
CA ARG A 184 -0.96 -4.69 7.81
C ARG A 184 -1.78 -5.89 7.37
N VAL A 185 -1.52 -7.03 8.01
CA VAL A 185 -2.15 -8.31 7.68
C VAL A 185 -3.48 -8.49 8.40
N ALA A 186 -4.36 -9.31 7.82
CA ALA A 186 -5.65 -9.67 8.40
C ALA A 186 -5.48 -10.41 9.73
N ARG A 187 -6.51 -10.37 10.58
CA ARG A 187 -6.50 -10.88 11.96
C ARG A 187 -6.00 -12.32 12.09
N GLN A 188 -6.32 -13.17 11.11
CA GLN A 188 -5.94 -14.59 11.09
C GLN A 188 -4.43 -14.82 10.90
N LEU A 189 -3.70 -13.79 10.49
CA LEU A 189 -2.24 -13.79 10.31
C LEU A 189 -1.52 -12.99 11.40
N GLU A 190 -2.26 -12.36 12.32
CA GLU A 190 -1.69 -11.64 13.46
C GLU A 190 -1.23 -12.63 14.54
N GLN A 191 -0.17 -12.27 15.27
CA GLN A 191 0.18 -12.99 16.48
C GLN A 191 -0.99 -12.94 17.48
N PRO A 192 -1.33 -14.05 18.15
CA PRO A 192 -2.34 -14.05 19.19
C PRO A 192 -2.01 -13.02 20.28
N SER A 193 -2.99 -12.19 20.63
CA SER A 193 -2.87 -11.25 21.74
C SER A 193 -3.39 -11.86 23.03
N MET A 194 -2.70 -11.57 24.14
CA MET A 194 -3.14 -11.95 25.48
C MET A 194 -3.84 -10.78 26.21
N THR A 195 -3.95 -9.62 25.56
CA THR A 195 -4.55 -8.41 26.15
C THR A 195 -5.88 -8.06 25.47
N PRO A 196 -6.85 -7.49 26.22
CA PRO A 196 -8.11 -7.01 25.63
C PRO A 196 -7.87 -5.94 24.57
N GLU A 197 -8.48 -6.11 23.40
CA GLU A 197 -8.35 -5.20 22.26
C GLU A 197 -9.72 -4.70 21.80
N LYS A 198 -9.73 -3.52 21.17
CA LYS A 198 -10.94 -2.99 20.54
C LYS A 198 -11.01 -3.50 19.11
N ASP A 199 -11.95 -4.41 18.87
CA ASP A 199 -12.23 -4.98 17.57
C ASP A 199 -13.55 -4.41 17.02
N THR A 200 -13.68 -4.42 15.69
CA THR A 200 -14.94 -4.19 15.01
C THR A 200 -15.96 -5.27 15.37
N ASP A 201 -17.23 -4.88 15.44
CA ASP A 201 -18.33 -5.84 15.54
C ASP A 201 -18.50 -6.66 14.26
N ALA A 202 -19.41 -7.65 14.25
CA ALA A 202 -19.66 -8.50 13.08
C ALA A 202 -20.05 -7.72 11.79
N SER A 203 -20.47 -6.45 11.91
CA SER A 203 -20.82 -5.55 10.82
C SER A 203 -19.67 -4.63 10.38
N GLY A 204 -18.48 -4.75 10.99
CA GLY A 204 -17.32 -3.91 10.69
C GLY A 204 -17.37 -2.52 11.33
N ARG A 205 -18.21 -2.32 12.36
CA ARG A 205 -18.36 -1.04 13.07
C ARG A 205 -17.59 -0.99 14.38
#